data_AF-A0A7S0XK15-F1
#
_entry.id   AF-A0A7S0XK15-F1
#
_cell.length_a   1.000
_cell.length_b   1.000
_cell.length_c   1.000
_cell.angle_alpha   90.00
_cell.angle_beta   90.00
_cell.angle_gamma   90.00
#
_symmetry.space_group_name_H-M   'P 1'
#
loop_
_entity.id
_entity.type
_entity.pdbx_description
1 polymer ?
#
loop_
_entity_poly.entity_id
_entity_poly.type
_entity_poly.pdbx_seq_one_letter_code
_entity_poly.pdbx_strand_id
1 'polypeptide(L)'
;ADAIAHVRSQVIGTLFELLRSRPESEQVLLALLVNKLGDPERKLASKAAHCLARLLVQHPMMKTVVVQEVGALLSRPNLNARSTYYACTFLSQLRFDSHSTDDALVAAKVVSIFLSLFAAATASDNTNNDGNNTNKNKNN
;
A
#
# COMPACT_ATOMS: atom_id res chain seq x y z
N ALA A 1 26.74 4.76 -1.62
CA ALA A 1 25.26 4.82 -1.65
C ALA A 1 24.66 3.71 -2.51
N ASP A 2 25.20 3.44 -3.71
CA ASP A 2 24.68 2.41 -4.64
C ASP A 2 24.69 0.96 -4.11
N ALA A 3 25.69 0.56 -3.32
CA ALA A 3 25.78 -0.81 -2.82
C ALA A 3 24.58 -1.20 -1.91
N ILE A 4 24.09 -0.25 -1.10
CA ILE A 4 22.96 -0.49 -0.18
C ILE A 4 21.65 -0.64 -0.96
N ALA A 5 21.43 0.19 -1.98
CA ALA A 5 20.29 0.08 -2.88
C ALA A 5 20.28 -1.26 -3.64
N HIS A 6 21.46 -1.70 -4.09
CA HIS A 6 21.62 -2.98 -4.77
C HIS A 6 21.30 -4.16 -3.85
N VAL A 7 21.81 -4.17 -2.61
CA VAL A 7 21.48 -5.21 -1.61
C VAL A 7 19.98 -5.23 -1.30
N ARG A 8 19.34 -4.07 -1.10
CA ARG A 8 17.88 -4.00 -0.88
C ARG A 8 17.10 -4.56 -2.07
N SER A 9 17.56 -4.32 -3.30
CA SER A 9 16.96 -4.89 -4.51
C SER A 9 17.09 -6.41 -4.55
N GLN A 10 18.22 -6.97 -4.14
CA GLN A 10 18.39 -8.43 -4.03
C GLN A 10 17.54 -9.04 -2.91
N VAL A 11 17.37 -8.33 -1.79
CA VAL A 11 16.46 -8.74 -0.71
C VAL A 11 15.02 -8.85 -1.22
N ILE A 12 14.52 -7.88 -2.01
CA ILE A 12 13.18 -7.97 -2.60
C ILE A 12 13.03 -9.20 -3.50
N GLY A 13 14.06 -9.53 -4.28
CA GLY A 13 14.06 -10.72 -5.15
C GLY A 13 14.04 -12.03 -4.36
N THR A 14 14.87 -12.13 -3.33
CA THR A 14 14.92 -13.32 -2.46
C THR A 14 13.64 -13.47 -1.63
N LEU A 15 13.06 -12.38 -1.14
CA LEU A 15 11.76 -12.40 -0.45
C LEU A 15 10.65 -12.94 -1.35
N PHE A 16 10.62 -12.51 -2.61
CA PHE A 16 9.67 -13.00 -3.62
C PHE A 16 9.82 -14.50 -3.89
N GLU A 17 11.06 -14.98 -4.08
CA GLU A 17 11.32 -16.41 -4.32
C GLU A 17 10.98 -17.28 -3.10
N LEU A 18 11.20 -16.78 -1.89
CA LEU A 18 10.82 -17.47 -0.65
C LEU A 18 9.30 -17.52 -0.47
N LEU A 19 8.59 -16.40 -0.70
CA LEU A 19 7.13 -16.34 -0.71
C LEU A 19 6.52 -17.34 -1.69
N ARG A 20 7.09 -17.44 -2.89
CA ARG A 20 6.63 -18.39 -3.91
C ARG A 20 6.84 -19.86 -3.51
N SER A 21 7.91 -20.16 -2.76
CA SER A 21 8.34 -21.54 -2.52
C SER A 21 7.87 -22.13 -1.20
N ARG A 22 7.51 -21.33 -0.19
CA ARG A 22 7.14 -21.83 1.15
C ARG A 22 5.94 -21.11 1.77
N PRO A 23 4.78 -21.77 1.90
CA PRO A 23 3.56 -21.17 2.45
C PRO A 23 3.59 -20.96 3.98
N GLU A 24 4.52 -21.60 4.71
CA GLU A 24 4.55 -21.61 6.19
C GLU A 24 4.95 -20.27 6.85
N SER A 25 5.43 -19.28 6.08
CA SER A 25 5.82 -17.96 6.61
C SER A 25 5.34 -16.79 5.74
N GLU A 26 4.28 -17.00 4.95
CA GLU A 26 3.78 -16.02 3.98
C GLU A 26 3.42 -14.68 4.61
N GLN A 27 2.79 -14.66 5.80
CA GLN A 27 2.32 -13.42 6.42
C GLN A 27 3.45 -12.43 6.74
N VAL A 28 4.54 -12.91 7.34
CA VAL A 28 5.68 -12.06 7.72
C VAL A 28 6.41 -11.56 6.47
N LEU A 29 6.66 -12.46 5.51
CA LEU A 29 7.35 -12.11 4.26
C LEU A 29 6.51 -11.14 3.42
N LEU A 30 5.19 -11.36 3.35
CA LEU A 30 4.27 -10.48 2.65
C LEU A 30 4.24 -9.09 3.30
N ALA A 31 4.14 -9.00 4.63
CA ALA A 31 4.18 -7.73 5.34
C ALA A 31 5.51 -6.98 5.06
N LEU A 32 6.65 -7.68 5.04
CA LEU A 32 7.93 -7.11 4.66
C LEU A 32 7.93 -6.58 3.22
N LEU A 33 7.35 -7.31 2.26
CA LEU A 33 7.26 -6.90 0.87
C LEU A 33 6.32 -5.70 0.68
N VAL A 34 5.16 -5.72 1.33
CA VAL A 34 4.18 -4.61 1.33
C VAL A 34 4.79 -3.36 1.94
N ASN A 35 5.54 -3.48 3.04
CA ASN A 35 6.28 -2.36 3.61
C ASN A 35 7.30 -1.74 2.63
N LYS A 36 7.81 -2.50 1.64
CA LYS A 36 8.68 -1.93 0.58
C LYS A 36 7.94 -1.09 -0.45
N LEU A 37 6.61 -1.12 -0.51
CA LEU A 37 5.86 -0.13 -1.29
C LEU A 37 6.06 1.29 -0.75
N GLY A 38 6.41 1.42 0.53
CA GLY A 38 6.71 2.70 1.17
C GLY A 38 8.17 3.14 1.12
N ASP A 39 9.01 2.47 0.33
CA ASP A 39 10.44 2.75 0.26
C ASP A 39 10.70 4.16 -0.34
N PRO A 40 11.58 4.99 0.25
CA PRO A 40 11.95 6.29 -0.32
C PRO A 40 12.60 6.15 -1.71
N GLU A 41 13.22 5.00 -2.00
CA GLU A 41 13.82 4.73 -3.30
C GLU A 41 12.79 4.21 -4.32
N ARG A 42 12.50 5.01 -5.35
CA ARG A 42 11.49 4.71 -6.38
C ARG A 42 11.69 3.36 -7.07
N LYS A 43 12.94 2.98 -7.34
CA LYS A 43 13.27 1.71 -8.00
C LYS A 43 12.87 0.52 -7.12
N LEU A 44 13.04 0.62 -5.80
CA LEU A 44 12.68 -0.43 -4.85
C LEU A 44 11.16 -0.52 -4.66
N ALA A 45 10.47 0.62 -4.51
CA ALA A 45 9.01 0.64 -4.39
C ALA A 45 8.32 0.07 -5.64
N SER A 46 8.79 0.45 -6.84
CA SER A 46 8.27 -0.09 -8.09
C SER A 46 8.56 -1.59 -8.24
N LYS A 47 9.75 -2.05 -7.83
CA LYS A 47 10.09 -3.47 -7.84
C LYS A 47 9.21 -4.28 -6.89
N ALA A 48 8.91 -3.74 -5.70
CA ALA A 48 8.01 -4.38 -4.74
C ALA A 48 6.59 -4.52 -5.31
N ALA A 49 6.04 -3.47 -5.92
CA ALA A 49 4.74 -3.52 -6.59
C ALA A 49 4.71 -4.59 -7.70
N HIS A 50 5.78 -4.67 -8.50
CA HIS A 50 5.90 -5.68 -9.55
C HIS A 50 5.98 -7.11 -9.00
N CYS A 51 6.75 -7.34 -7.92
CA CYS A 51 6.81 -8.63 -7.25
C CYS A 51 5.45 -9.05 -6.68
N LEU A 52 4.72 -8.13 -6.06
CA LEU A 52 3.36 -8.40 -5.56
C LEU A 52 2.39 -8.74 -6.70
N ALA A 53 2.45 -8.02 -7.82
CA ALA A 53 1.63 -8.32 -8.98
C ALA A 53 1.93 -9.73 -9.53
N ARG A 54 3.21 -10.09 -9.64
CA ARG A 54 3.61 -11.45 -10.07
C ARG A 54 3.18 -12.53 -9.09
N LEU A 55 3.23 -12.26 -7.78
CA LEU A 55 2.78 -13.20 -6.75
C LEU A 55 1.29 -13.52 -6.92
N LEU A 56 0.45 -12.51 -7.16
CA LEU A 56 -0.99 -12.70 -7.34
C LEU A 56 -1.37 -13.42 -8.63
N VAL A 57 -0.54 -13.34 -9.68
CA VAL A 57 -0.71 -14.13 -10.89
C VAL A 57 -0.45 -15.63 -10.62
N GLN A 58 0.51 -15.94 -9.75
CA GLN A 58 0.89 -17.32 -9.43
C GLN A 58 0.00 -17.93 -8.33
N HIS A 59 -0.41 -17.12 -7.35
CA HIS A 59 -1.19 -17.53 -6.18
C HIS A 59 -2.43 -16.63 -6.02
N PRO A 60 -3.47 -16.82 -6.85
CA PRO A 60 -4.68 -15.98 -6.81
C PRO A 60 -5.41 -16.08 -5.46
N MET A 61 -5.29 -17.20 -4.74
CA MET A 61 -5.87 -17.40 -3.40
C MET A 61 -5.29 -16.43 -2.35
N MET A 62 -4.11 -15.84 -2.58
CA MET A 62 -3.51 -14.87 -1.66
C MET A 62 -4.09 -13.45 -1.79
N LYS A 63 -4.90 -13.18 -2.82
CA LYS A 63 -5.37 -11.82 -3.16
C LYS A 63 -6.01 -11.09 -1.98
N THR A 64 -6.83 -11.80 -1.20
CA THR A 64 -7.48 -11.26 0.00
C THR A 64 -6.49 -10.77 1.04
N VAL A 65 -5.44 -11.55 1.31
CA VAL A 65 -4.42 -11.24 2.31
C VAL A 65 -3.56 -10.07 1.85
N VAL A 66 -3.16 -10.06 0.57
CA VAL A 66 -2.36 -8.96 -0.01
C VAL A 66 -3.13 -7.64 0.05
N VAL A 67 -4.41 -7.63 -0.35
CA VAL A 67 -5.24 -6.41 -0.29
C VAL A 67 -5.42 -5.91 1.14
N GLN A 68 -5.57 -6.83 2.09
CA GLN A 68 -5.69 -6.47 3.51
C GLN A 68 -4.41 -5.82 4.05
N GLU A 69 -3.25 -6.39 3.76
CA GLU A 69 -1.95 -5.82 4.19
C GLU A 69 -1.69 -4.46 3.54
N VAL A 70 -2.00 -4.29 2.24
CA VAL A 70 -1.86 -3.00 1.56
C VAL A 70 -2.84 -1.96 2.13
N GLY A 71 -4.07 -2.37 2.47
CA GLY A 71 -5.03 -1.52 3.18
C GLY A 71 -4.54 -1.10 4.56
N ALA A 72 -3.91 -2.01 5.32
CA ALA A 72 -3.31 -1.71 6.61
C ALA A 72 -2.09 -0.78 6.51
N LEU A 73 -1.34 -0.83 5.40
CA LEU A 73 -0.30 0.15 5.10
C LEU A 73 -0.92 1.53 4.85
N LEU A 74 -2.00 1.60 4.05
CA LEU A 74 -2.67 2.86 3.70
C LEU A 74 -3.36 3.54 4.89
N SER A 75 -3.75 2.80 5.92
CA SER A 75 -4.38 3.34 7.12
C SER A 75 -3.38 3.93 8.14
N ARG A 76 -2.07 3.83 7.91
CA ARG A 76 -1.07 4.32 8.86
C ARG A 76 -1.05 5.86 8.91
N PRO A 77 -1.06 6.46 10.12
CA PRO A 77 -0.83 7.90 10.25
C PRO A 77 0.59 8.23 9.79
N ASN A 78 0.73 9.29 8.99
CA ASN A 78 1.99 9.75 8.38
C ASN A 78 2.52 8.94 7.18
N LEU A 79 1.65 8.27 6.43
CA LEU A 79 2.07 7.68 5.17
C LEU A 79 2.43 8.78 4.15
N ASN A 80 3.60 8.65 3.52
CA ASN A 80 4.02 9.62 2.52
C ASN A 80 3.18 9.48 1.23
N ALA A 81 2.91 10.60 0.55
CA ALA A 81 2.06 10.64 -0.65
C ALA A 81 2.54 9.69 -1.77
N ARG A 82 3.84 9.41 -1.84
CA ARG A 82 4.41 8.48 -2.82
C ARG A 82 4.06 7.02 -2.52
N SER A 83 4.09 6.62 -1.26
CA SER A 83 3.70 5.28 -0.80
C SER A 83 2.23 5.07 -1.11
N THR A 84 1.39 6.07 -0.83
CA THR A 84 -0.02 6.07 -1.21
C THR A 84 -0.17 5.89 -2.72
N TYR A 85 0.58 6.64 -3.54
CA TYR A 85 0.54 6.51 -4.99
C TYR A 85 0.88 5.08 -5.46
N TYR A 86 1.97 4.48 -4.98
CA TYR A 86 2.37 3.13 -5.40
C TYR A 86 1.39 2.05 -4.91
N ALA A 87 0.89 2.17 -3.68
CA ALA A 87 -0.12 1.27 -3.15
C ALA A 87 -1.45 1.38 -3.93
N CYS A 88 -1.94 2.59 -4.19
CA CYS A 88 -3.13 2.83 -5.02
C CYS A 88 -2.95 2.30 -6.45
N THR A 89 -1.78 2.54 -7.06
CA THR A 89 -1.47 2.03 -8.40
C THR A 89 -1.46 0.51 -8.44
N PHE A 90 -0.94 -0.14 -7.39
CA PHE A 90 -0.99 -1.59 -7.28
C PHE A 90 -2.44 -2.10 -7.14
N LEU A 91 -3.24 -1.49 -6.26
CA LEU A 91 -4.64 -1.89 -6.04
C LEU A 91 -5.50 -1.71 -7.29
N SER A 92 -5.27 -0.66 -8.08
CA SER A 92 -6.06 -0.41 -9.31
C SER A 92 -5.71 -1.36 -10.46
N GLN A 93 -4.55 -2.02 -10.40
CA GLN A 93 -4.12 -2.99 -11.40
C GLN A 93 -4.58 -4.42 -11.09
N LEU A 94 -5.25 -4.64 -9.95
CA LEU A 94 -5.77 -5.95 -9.59
C LEU A 94 -6.89 -6.37 -10.55
N ARG A 95 -6.80 -7.61 -11.01
CA ARG A 95 -7.82 -8.24 -11.86
C ARG A 95 -8.73 -9.09 -10.98
N PHE A 96 -10.03 -8.92 -11.16
CA PHE A 96 -11.08 -9.66 -10.47
C PHE A 96 -11.88 -10.45 -11.49
N ASP A 97 -12.21 -11.71 -11.17
CA ASP A 97 -13.15 -12.52 -11.92
C ASP A 97 -14.57 -12.25 -11.44
N SER A 98 -15.48 -11.93 -12.36
CA SER A 98 -16.90 -11.67 -12.06
C SER A 98 -17.66 -12.90 -11.56
N HIS A 99 -17.15 -14.11 -11.81
CA HIS A 99 -17.81 -15.36 -11.42
C HIS A 99 -17.35 -15.88 -10.06
N SER A 100 -16.29 -15.31 -9.48
CA SER A 100 -15.79 -15.70 -8.17
C SER A 100 -16.37 -14.79 -7.08
N THR A 101 -17.10 -15.39 -6.14
CA THR A 101 -17.63 -14.68 -4.96
C THR A 101 -16.52 -14.10 -4.10
N ASP A 102 -15.38 -14.79 -3.98
CA ASP A 102 -14.23 -14.31 -3.23
C ASP A 102 -13.64 -13.04 -3.87
N ASP A 103 -13.49 -13.02 -5.19
CA ASP A 103 -13.00 -11.84 -5.90
C ASP A 103 -13.97 -10.66 -5.80
N ALA A 104 -15.28 -10.90 -5.76
CA ALA A 104 -16.28 -9.86 -5.52
C ALA A 104 -16.11 -9.23 -4.12
N LEU A 105 -15.86 -10.04 -3.08
CA LEU A 105 -15.59 -9.56 -1.73
C LEU A 105 -14.30 -8.75 -1.66
N VAL A 106 -13.23 -9.21 -2.32
CA VAL A 106 -11.95 -8.48 -2.37
C VAL A 106 -12.10 -7.16 -3.12
N ALA A 107 -12.81 -7.15 -4.25
CA ALA A 107 -13.08 -5.94 -5.01
C ALA A 107 -13.86 -4.91 -4.18
N ALA A 108 -14.89 -5.34 -3.45
CA ALA A 108 -15.63 -4.47 -2.53
C ALA A 108 -14.71 -3.89 -1.44
N LYS A 109 -13.78 -4.69 -0.91
CA LYS A 109 -12.78 -4.23 0.07
C LYS A 109 -11.82 -3.20 -0.53
N VAL A 110 -11.37 -3.37 -1.77
CA VAL A 110 -10.55 -2.38 -2.49
C VAL A 110 -11.29 -1.06 -2.65
N VAL A 111 -12.56 -1.10 -3.06
CA VAL A 111 -13.40 0.11 -3.17
C VAL A 111 -13.55 0.79 -1.81
N SER A 112 -13.80 0.03 -0.75
CA SER A 112 -13.87 0.56 0.62
C SER A 112 -12.58 1.26 1.04
N ILE A 113 -11.41 0.68 0.75
CA ILE A 113 -10.10 1.30 1.01
C ILE A 113 -9.98 2.65 0.29
N PHE A 114 -10.33 2.72 -1.00
CA PHE A 114 -10.29 3.97 -1.76
C PHE A 114 -11.24 5.03 -1.19
N LEU A 115 -12.45 4.65 -0.81
CA LEU A 115 -13.42 5.56 -0.19
C LEU A 115 -12.94 6.06 1.18
N SER A 116 -12.34 5.19 2.00
CA SER A 116 -11.74 5.59 3.27
C SER A 116 -10.57 6.56 3.08
N LEU A 117 -9.72 6.32 2.07
CA LEU A 117 -8.63 7.23 1.72
C LEU A 117 -9.16 8.60 1.27
N PHE A 118 -10.21 8.61 0.45
CA PHE A 118 -10.88 9.83 0.03
C PHE A 118 -11.48 10.61 1.21
N ALA A 119 -12.21 9.92 2.09
CA ALA A 119 -12.78 10.54 3.30
C ALA A 119 -11.69 11.12 4.22
N ALA A 120 -10.55 10.45 4.37
CA ALA A 120 -9.42 10.97 5.13
C ALA A 120 -8.82 12.24 4.47
N ALA A 121 -8.73 12.25 3.14
CA ALA A 121 -8.23 13.41 2.40
C ALA A 121 -9.16 14.63 2.53
N THR A 122 -10.48 14.44 2.47
CA THR A 122 -11.45 15.54 2.63
C THR A 122 -11.58 16.02 4.07
N ALA A 123 -11.41 15.14 5.06
CA ALA A 123 -11.41 15.52 6.47
C ALA A 123 -10.19 16.37 6.85
N SER A 124 -9.02 16.08 6.25
CA SER A 124 -7.78 16.82 6.51
C SER A 124 -7.88 18.29 6.09
N ASP A 125 -8.62 18.58 4.99
CA ASP A 125 -8.81 19.93 4.46
C ASP A 125 -9.62 20.83 5.41
N ASN A 126 -10.53 20.24 6.19
CA ASN A 126 -11.41 20.99 7.10
C ASN A 126 -10.73 21.40 8.43
N THR A 127 -9.61 20.77 8.79
CA THR A 127 -8.90 21.04 10.06
C THR A 127 -7.90 22.20 10.00
N ASN A 128 -7.62 22.76 8.82
CA ASN A 128 -6.61 23.79 8.63
C ASN A 128 -7.16 25.24 8.63
N ASN A 129 -8.48 25.43 8.81
CA ASN A 129 -9.14 26.74 8.71
C ASN A 129 -9.50 27.39 10.07
N ASP A 130 -9.47 26.68 11.19
CA ASP A 130 -9.91 27.20 12.50
C ASP A 130 -8.80 27.88 13.35
N GLY A 131 -7.61 28.08 12.79
CA GLY A 131 -6.43 28.52 13.55
C GLY A 131 -6.05 30.01 13.49
N ASN A 132 -6.68 30.87 12.68
CA ASN A 132 -6.08 32.18 12.33
C ASN A 132 -6.97 33.42 12.52
N ASN A 133 -8.00 33.41 13.38
CA ASN A 133 -8.85 34.61 13.57
C ASN A 133 -9.20 34.95 15.03
N THR A 134 -8.21 35.08 15.91
CA THR A 134 -8.46 35.61 17.28
C THR A 134 -7.44 36.63 17.79
N ASN A 135 -6.49 37.12 16.98
CA ASN A 135 -5.51 38.10 17.51
C ASN A 135 -5.28 39.32 16.60
N LYS A 136 -6.33 40.11 16.37
CA LYS A 136 -6.18 41.47 15.81
C LYS A 136 -7.31 42.42 16.18
N ASN A 137 -7.70 42.50 17.45
CA ASN A 137 -8.42 43.71 17.92
C ASN A 137 -8.37 43.88 19.44
N LYS A 138 -7.23 44.32 19.96
CA LYS A 138 -7.12 45.06 21.22
C LYS A 138 -5.74 45.68 21.24
N ASN A 139 -5.67 46.96 20.93
CA ASN A 139 -4.90 47.96 21.67
C ASN A 139 -5.23 49.32 21.06
N ASN A 140 -6.16 49.96 21.76
CA ASN A 140 -6.40 51.39 21.81
C ASN A 140 -5.26 52.07 22.57
#